data_AF-A0A2H0BUA4-F1
#
_entry.id   AF-A0A2H0BUA4-F1
#
_cell.length_a   1.000
_cell.length_b   1.000
_cell.length_c   1.000
_cell.angle_alpha   90.00
_cell.angle_beta   90.00
_cell.angle_gamma   90.00
#
_symmetry.space_group_name_H-M   'P 1'
#
loop_
_entity.id
_entity.type
_entity.pdbx_description
1 polymer ?
#
loop_
_entity_poly.entity_id
_entity_poly.type
_entity_poly.pdbx_seq_one_letter_code
_entity_poly.pdbx_strand_id
1 'polypeptide(L)' 'MTSKSSKKKYALSKIAKNVQTRREDMELTRDQLSRKAKVNYNTIVKLESGANKNPTAKTLIGLSHVLNCSVEDLLT' A
#
# COMPACT_ATOMS: atom_id res chain seq x y z
N MET A 1 -21.03 10.38 33.46
CA MET A 1 -20.65 11.34 32.39
C MET A 1 -19.30 10.93 31.84
N THR A 2 -19.18 11.01 30.53
CA THR A 2 -18.10 10.56 29.63
C THR A 2 -16.70 10.90 30.17
N SER A 3 -15.66 10.08 29.95
CA SER A 3 -15.03 9.92 28.62
C SER A 3 -14.10 8.70 28.57
N LYS A 4 -14.44 7.69 27.76
CA LYS A 4 -13.45 6.74 27.24
C LYS A 4 -12.63 7.48 26.18
N SER A 5 -11.40 7.87 26.54
CA SER A 5 -10.43 8.40 25.59
C SER A 5 -10.07 7.30 24.58
N SER A 6 -10.64 7.41 23.38
CA SER A 6 -10.43 6.52 22.25
C SER A 6 -9.01 6.72 21.70
N LYS A 7 -8.05 5.95 22.21
CA LYS A 7 -6.76 5.79 21.54
C LYS A 7 -6.99 4.94 20.29
N LYS A 8 -7.18 5.58 19.12
CA LYS A 8 -7.08 4.92 17.81
C LYS A 8 -5.63 4.45 17.65
N LYS A 9 -5.36 3.25 18.19
CA LYS A 9 -4.10 2.52 18.12
C LYS A 9 -3.78 2.35 16.64
N TYR A 10 -2.75 3.02 16.13
CA TYR A 10 -2.29 2.90 14.75
C TYR A 10 -2.28 1.42 14.36
N ALA A 11 -3.23 1.02 13.52
CA ALA A 11 -3.36 -0.36 13.10
C ALA A 11 -2.04 -0.76 12.42
N LEU A 12 -1.55 -1.98 12.67
CA LEU A 12 -0.42 -2.50 11.90
C LEU A 12 -0.75 -2.31 10.41
N SER A 13 0.05 -1.52 9.70
CA SER A 13 -0.24 -1.19 8.31
C SER A 13 -0.30 -2.48 7.49
N LYS A 14 -1.48 -2.81 6.96
CA LYS A 14 -1.68 -3.99 6.10
C LYS A 14 -1.24 -3.76 4.66
N ILE A 15 -0.47 -2.70 4.42
CA ILE A 15 -0.09 -2.22 3.10
C ILE A 15 0.57 -3.27 2.21
N ALA A 16 1.44 -4.11 2.77
CA ALA A 16 2.08 -5.18 2.01
C ALA A 16 1.04 -6.10 1.38
N LYS A 17 0.05 -6.54 2.18
CA LYS A 17 -1.03 -7.42 1.75
C LYS A 17 -2.01 -6.70 0.83
N ASN A 18 -2.41 -5.47 1.17
CA ASN A 18 -3.38 -4.71 0.36
C ASN A 18 -2.84 -4.42 -1.05
N VAL A 19 -1.56 -4.02 -1.17
CA VAL A 19 -0.91 -3.81 -2.47
C VAL A 19 -0.80 -5.11 -3.24
N GLN A 20 -0.38 -6.20 -2.58
CA GLN A 20 -0.25 -7.51 -3.23
C GLN A 20 -1.60 -8.01 -3.77
N THR A 21 -2.63 -8.06 -2.92
CA THR A 21 -3.95 -8.57 -3.29
C THR A 21 -4.54 -7.77 -4.44
N ARG A 22 -4.54 -6.44 -4.36
CA ARG A 22 -5.06 -5.60 -5.46
C ARG A 22 -4.27 -5.76 -6.76
N ARG A 23 -2.94 -5.93 -6.67
CA ARG A 23 -2.11 -6.20 -7.85
C ARG A 23 -2.51 -7.51 -8.52
N GLU A 24 -2.72 -8.56 -7.72
CA GLU A 24 -3.08 -9.90 -8.18
C GLU A 24 -4.51 -9.94 -8.73
N ASP A 25 -5.45 -9.24 -8.11
CA ASP A 25 -6.83 -9.08 -8.60
C ASP A 25 -6.89 -8.39 -9.97
N MET A 26 -5.90 -7.55 -10.28
CA MET A 26 -5.73 -6.89 -11.57
C MET A 26 -4.82 -7.67 -12.54
N GLU A 27 -4.40 -8.88 -12.18
CA GLU A 27 -3.52 -9.76 -12.96
C GLU A 27 -2.18 -9.10 -13.35
N LEU A 28 -1.69 -8.17 -12.51
CA LEU A 28 -0.44 -7.47 -12.76
C LEU A 28 0.74 -8.21 -12.14
N THR A 29 1.84 -8.33 -12.88
CA THR A 29 3.13 -8.68 -12.29
C THR A 29 3.70 -7.51 -11.50
N ARG A 30 4.62 -7.77 -10.56
CA ARG A 30 5.34 -6.70 -9.81
C ARG A 30 6.05 -5.72 -10.74
N ASP A 31 6.55 -6.24 -11.86
CA ASP A 31 7.25 -5.48 -12.88
C ASP A 31 6.29 -4.58 -13.69
N GLN A 32 5.10 -5.09 -14.04
CA GLN A 32 4.05 -4.27 -14.65
C GLN A 32 3.57 -3.18 -13.69
N LEU A 33 3.33 -3.49 -12.41
CA LEU A 33 2.95 -2.51 -11.40
C LEU A 33 4.03 -1.42 -11.23
N SER A 34 5.30 -1.82 -11.13
CA SER A 34 6.45 -0.91 -11.04
C SER A 34 6.44 0.11 -12.19
N ARG A 35 6.35 -0.36 -13.43
CA ARG A 35 6.36 0.50 -14.62
C ARG A 35 5.16 1.43 -14.66
N LYS A 36 3.95 0.91 -14.42
CA LYS A 36 2.71 1.70 -14.43
C LYS A 36 2.69 2.76 -13.33
N ALA A 37 3.15 2.41 -12.12
CA ALA A 37 3.11 3.29 -10.95
C ALA A 37 4.28 4.28 -10.90
N LYS A 38 5.26 4.16 -11.82
CA LYS A 38 6.53 4.90 -11.78
C LYS A 38 7.26 4.73 -10.43
N VAL A 39 7.22 3.50 -9.90
CA VAL A 39 7.87 3.10 -8.65
C VAL A 39 8.95 2.08 -8.98
N ASN A 40 10.10 2.14 -8.31
CA ASN A 40 11.19 1.19 -8.54
C ASN A 40 10.72 -0.25 -8.23
N TYR A 41 11.09 -1.21 -9.08
CA TYR A 41 10.76 -2.63 -8.91
C TYR A 41 11.14 -3.17 -7.52
N ASN A 42 12.35 -2.86 -7.04
CA ASN A 42 12.81 -3.28 -5.71
C ASN A 42 11.98 -2.66 -4.58
N THR A 43 11.40 -1.46 -4.80
CA THR A 43 10.46 -0.87 -3.85
C THR A 43 9.17 -1.67 -3.79
N ILE A 44 8.64 -2.16 -4.92
CA ILE A 44 7.46 -3.05 -4.95
C ILE A 44 7.76 -4.36 -4.24
N VAL A 45 8.91 -5.00 -4.54
CA VAL A 45 9.33 -6.25 -3.88
C VAL A 45 9.45 -6.07 -2.37
N LYS A 46 10.13 -5.01 -1.90
CA LYS A 46 10.27 -4.72 -0.47
C LYS A 46 8.95 -4.36 0.19
N LEU A 47 8.03 -3.71 -0.53
CA LEU A 47 6.72 -3.37 -0.03
C LEU A 47 5.86 -4.62 0.19
N GLU A 48 5.74 -5.48 -0.81
CA GLU A 48 4.93 -6.71 -0.72
C GLU A 48 5.51 -7.76 0.24
N SER A 49 6.83 -7.79 0.41
CA SER A 49 7.48 -8.63 1.44
C SER A 49 7.39 -8.06 2.86
N GLY A 50 6.89 -6.83 3.03
CA GLY A 50 6.81 -6.15 4.32
C GLY A 50 8.14 -5.57 4.84
N ALA A 51 9.21 -5.63 4.05
CA ALA A 51 10.50 -5.01 4.36
C ALA A 51 10.43 -3.47 4.30
N ASN A 52 9.57 -2.90 3.43
CA ASN A 52 9.28 -1.48 3.37
C ASN A 52 7.91 -1.19 3.98
N LYS A 53 7.89 -0.82 5.27
CA LYS A 53 6.66 -0.52 6.03
C LYS A 53 6.18 0.93 5.90
N ASN A 54 7.03 1.82 5.41
CA ASN A 54 6.76 3.25 5.35
C ASN A 54 7.11 3.81 3.95
N PRO A 55 6.35 3.46 2.91
CA PRO A 55 6.56 4.01 1.58
C PRO A 55 6.32 5.52 1.56
N THR A 56 6.98 6.21 0.63
CA THR A 56 6.77 7.66 0.47
C THR A 56 5.36 7.97 -0.02
N ALA A 57 4.86 9.19 0.25
CA ALA A 57 3.59 9.66 -0.30
C ALA A 57 3.53 9.53 -1.84
N LYS A 58 4.64 9.82 -2.53
CA LYS A 58 4.74 9.65 -3.99
C LYS A 58 4.53 8.20 -4.42
N THR A 59 5.10 7.25 -3.67
CA THR A 59 4.90 5.81 -3.92
C THR A 59 3.44 5.43 -3.72
N LEU A 60 2.83 5.87 -2.62
CA LEU A 60 1.43 5.60 -2.31
C LEU A 60 0.48 6.11 -3.41
N ILE A 61 0.68 7.35 -3.86
CA ILE A 61 -0.11 7.97 -4.93
C ILE A 61 0.06 7.21 -6.27
N GLY A 62 1.31 6.86 -6.62
CA GLY A 62 1.58 6.09 -7.84
C GLY A 62 0.90 4.73 -7.84
N LEU A 63 0.91 4.04 -6.69
CA LEU A 63 0.23 2.76 -6.52
C LEU A 63 -1.28 2.91 -6.55
N SER A 64 -1.84 3.88 -5.83
CA SER A 64 -3.29 4.07 -5.72
C SER A 64 -3.92 4.38 -7.09
N HIS A 65 -3.23 5.15 -7.93
CA HIS A 65 -3.65 5.43 -9.31
C HIS A 65 -3.71 4.16 -10.19
N VAL A 66 -2.70 3.28 -10.11
CA VAL A 66 -2.67 2.07 -10.92
C VAL A 66 -3.64 1.02 -10.40
N LEU A 67 -3.76 0.91 -9.08
CA LEU A 67 -4.60 -0.07 -8.39
C LEU A 67 -6.07 0.40 -8.27
N ASN A 68 -6.41 1.53 -8.89
CA ASN A 68 -7.75 2.14 -8.88
C ASN A 68 -8.39 2.17 -7.48
N CYS A 69 -7.64 2.64 -6.49
CA CYS A 69 -8.08 2.73 -5.10
C CYS A 69 -7.59 4.02 -4.45
N SER A 70 -8.08 4.31 -3.24
CA SER A 70 -7.58 5.44 -2.45
C SER A 70 -6.26 5.08 -1.76
N VAL A 71 -5.51 6.10 -1.31
CA VAL A 71 -4.33 5.87 -0.47
C VAL A 71 -4.72 5.24 0.88
N GLU A 72 -5.91 5.55 1.40
CA GLU A 72 -6.42 4.97 2.65
C GLU A 72 -6.63 3.46 2.50
N ASP A 73 -7.17 3.01 1.38
CA ASP A 73 -7.36 1.58 1.06
C ASP A 73 -6.05 0.79 1.06
N LEU A 74 -4.92 1.46 0.78
CA LEU A 74 -3.60 0.84 0.86
C LEU A 74 -3.09 0.74 2.30
N LEU A 75 -3.59 1.55 3.23
CA LEU A 75 -3.06 1.66 4.59
C LEU A 75 -3.86 0.87 5.63
N THR A 76 -5.18 0.70 5.44
CA THR A 76 -6.12 0.07 6.39
C THR A 76 -6.37 -1.41 6.13
#